data_AF-A0A943FBZ9-F1
#
_entry.id   AF-A0A943FBZ9-F1
#
_cell.length_a   1.000
_cell.length_b   1.000
_cell.length_c   1.000
_cell.angle_alpha   90.00
_cell.angle_beta   90.00
_cell.angle_gamma   90.00
#
_symmetry.space_group_name_H-M   'P 1'
#
loop_
_entity.id
_entity.type
_entity.pdbx_description
1 polymer ?
#
loop_
_entity_poly.entity_id
_entity_poly.type
_entity_poly.pdbx_seq_one_letter_code
_entity_poly.pdbx_strand_id
1 'polypeptide(L)' 'MCDALNELFAEELKEANAHGRLAGKQQGGIEMCKDLGLSYAETFSKIKEKYQLTEEQAREIMDKNWK' A
#
# COMPACT_ATOMS: atom_id res chain seq x y z
N MET A 1 31.33 -6.77 15.98
CA MET A 1 29.86 -6.86 15.99
C MET A 1 29.49 -7.92 14.99
N CYS A 2 28.63 -8.87 15.39
CA CYS A 2 28.42 -10.11 14.67
C CYS A 2 27.82 -9.85 13.27
N ASP A 3 28.45 -10.37 12.21
CA ASP A 3 27.99 -10.18 10.82
C ASP A 3 26.53 -10.62 10.62
N ALA A 4 26.11 -11.67 11.34
CA ALA A 4 24.73 -12.12 11.37
C ALA A 4 23.71 -11.06 11.85
N LEU A 5 24.12 -10.16 12.75
CA LEU A 5 23.25 -9.08 13.23
C LEU A 5 23.12 -7.97 12.17
N ASN A 6 24.21 -7.69 11.44
CA ASN A 6 24.20 -6.71 10.35
C ASN A 6 23.34 -7.19 9.17
N GLU A 7 23.41 -8.49 8.86
CA GLU A 7 22.58 -9.13 7.84
C GLU A 7 21.08 -9.05 8.21
N LEU A 8 20.73 -9.34 9.46
CA LEU A 8 19.35 -9.23 9.95
C LEU A 8 18.77 -7.83 9.77
N PHE A 9 19.51 -6.78 10.16
CA PHE A 9 19.05 -5.40 9.97
C PHE A 9 18.94 -5.01 8.49
N ALA A 10 19.82 -5.52 7.62
CA ALA A 10 19.75 -5.26 6.19
C ALA A 10 18.49 -5.88 5.57
N GLU A 11 18.09 -7.06 6.03
CA GLU A 11 16.84 -7.72 5.63
C GLU A 11 15.61 -6.94 6.11
N GLU A 12 15.56 -6.59 7.40
CA GLU A 12 14.45 -5.79 7.96
C GLU A 12 14.28 -4.46 7.22
N LEU A 13 15.39 -3.76 6.93
CA LEU A 13 15.37 -2.51 6.18
C LEU A 13 14.86 -2.71 4.74
N LYS A 14 15.23 -3.82 4.11
CA LYS A 14 14.76 -4.16 2.75
C LYS A 14 13.26 -4.43 2.73
N GLU A 15 12.75 -5.17 3.72
CA GLU A 15 11.32 -5.44 3.89
C GLU A 15 10.55 -4.14 4.15
N ALA A 16 11.00 -3.32 5.10
CA ALA A 16 10.38 -2.03 5.40
C ALA A 16 10.31 -1.13 4.15
N ASN A 17 11.39 -1.08 3.34
CA ASN A 17 11.40 -0.34 2.09
C ASN A 17 10.42 -0.92 1.04
N ALA A 18 10.29 -2.23 0.95
CA ALA A 18 9.31 -2.86 0.06
C ALA A 18 7.87 -2.50 0.48
N HIS A 19 7.57 -2.57 1.77
CA HIS A 19 6.27 -2.18 2.33
C HIS A 19 5.96 -0.71 2.10
N GLY A 20 6.91 0.20 2.37
CA GLY A 20 6.73 1.63 2.15
C GLY A 20 6.45 1.99 0.68
N ARG A 21 7.17 1.36 -0.26
CA ARG A 21 6.92 1.55 -1.70
C ARG A 21 5.55 1.04 -2.14
N LEU A 22 5.10 -0.10 -1.60
CA LEU A 22 3.79 -0.64 -1.91
C LEU A 22 2.68 0.29 -1.39
N ALA A 23 2.79 0.74 -0.13
CA ALA A 23 1.85 1.67 0.47
C ALA A 23 1.76 2.98 -0.33
N GLY A 24 2.91 3.54 -0.73
CA GLY A 24 2.94 4.77 -1.56
C GLY A 24 2.27 4.59 -2.92
N LYS A 25 2.44 3.42 -3.58
CA LYS A 25 1.74 3.11 -4.85
C LYS A 25 0.23 2.99 -4.68
N GLN A 26 -0.23 2.41 -3.57
CA GLN A 26 -1.65 2.29 -3.26
C GLN A 26 -2.27 3.66 -3.00
N GLN A 27 -1.64 4.47 -2.15
CA GLN A 27 -2.07 5.85 -1.87
C GLN A 27 -2.12 6.69 -3.15
N GLY A 28 -1.04 6.74 -3.94
CA GLY A 28 -1.02 7.54 -5.17
C GLY A 28 -2.05 7.07 -6.21
N GLY A 29 -2.36 5.76 -6.24
CA GLY A 29 -3.43 5.23 -7.06
C GLY A 29 -4.82 5.72 -6.62
N ILE A 30 -5.05 5.82 -5.32
CA ILE A 30 -6.30 6.33 -4.73
C ILE A 30 -6.45 7.83 -5.02
N GLU A 31 -5.40 8.62 -4.76
CA GLU A 31 -5.39 10.05 -5.03
C GLU A 31 -5.66 10.35 -6.52
N MET A 32 -5.01 9.62 -7.43
CA MET A 32 -5.26 9.75 -8.86
C MET A 32 -6.73 9.43 -9.22
N CYS A 33 -7.34 8.42 -8.60
CA CYS A 33 -8.75 8.11 -8.85
C CYS A 33 -9.68 9.24 -8.39
N LYS A 34 -9.36 9.90 -7.26
CA LYS A 34 -10.08 11.09 -6.80
C LYS A 34 -9.93 12.25 -7.77
N ASP A 35 -8.71 12.53 -8.23
CA ASP A 35 -8.43 13.63 -9.15
C ASP A 35 -9.15 13.44 -10.49
N LEU A 36 -9.35 12.18 -10.91
CA LEU A 36 -10.12 11.80 -12.09
C LEU A 36 -11.64 11.73 -11.85
N GLY A 37 -12.10 12.02 -10.62
CA GLY A 37 -13.52 12.08 -10.28
C GLY A 37 -14.21 10.71 -10.09
N LEU A 38 -13.45 9.63 -9.88
CA LEU A 38 -14.04 8.32 -9.58
C LEU A 38 -14.71 8.33 -8.21
N SER A 39 -15.79 7.57 -8.07
CA SER A 39 -16.44 7.37 -6.77
C SER A 39 -15.59 6.49 -5.83
N TYR A 40 -15.94 6.52 -4.54
CA TYR A 40 -15.37 5.63 -3.54
C TYR A 40 -15.53 4.16 -3.93
N ALA A 41 -16.73 3.74 -4.37
CA ALA A 41 -17.01 2.35 -4.71
C ALA A 41 -16.24 1.85 -5.94
N GLU A 42 -16.08 2.71 -6.95
CA GLU A 42 -15.26 2.40 -8.14
C GLU A 42 -13.78 2.28 -7.78
N THR A 43 -13.28 3.23 -6.99
CA THR A 43 -11.87 3.21 -6.54
C THR A 43 -11.61 2.01 -5.66
N PHE A 44 -12.48 1.72 -4.69
CA PHE A 44 -12.41 0.55 -3.82
C PHE A 44 -12.28 -0.74 -4.64
N SER A 45 -13.18 -0.92 -5.62
CA SER A 45 -13.18 -2.09 -6.50
C SER A 45 -11.86 -2.22 -7.28
N LYS A 46 -11.39 -1.12 -7.87
CA LYS A 46 -10.13 -1.08 -8.65
C LYS A 46 -8.89 -1.34 -7.80
N ILE A 47 -8.81 -0.78 -6.60
CA ILE A 47 -7.68 -0.99 -5.68
C ILE A 47 -7.65 -2.42 -5.18
N LYS A 48 -8.81 -2.97 -4.79
CA LYS A 48 -8.95 -4.37 -4.36
C LYS A 48 -8.47 -5.32 -5.45
N GLU A 49 -8.92 -5.13 -6.69
CA GLU A 49 -8.55 -5.97 -7.83
C GLU A 49 -7.06 -5.84 -8.18
N LYS A 50 -6.57 -4.60 -8.38
CA LYS A 50 -5.20 -4.33 -8.83
C LYS A 50 -4.13 -4.91 -7.90
N TYR A 51 -4.39 -4.86 -6.60
CA TYR A 51 -3.45 -5.32 -5.58
C TYR A 51 -3.82 -6.68 -4.98
N GLN A 52 -4.83 -7.37 -5.54
CA GLN A 52 -5.30 -8.70 -5.09
C GLN A 52 -5.57 -8.75 -3.57
N LEU A 53 -6.25 -7.72 -3.07
CA LEU A 53 -6.48 -7.54 -1.64
C LEU A 53 -7.75 -8.26 -1.18
N THR A 54 -7.80 -8.64 0.10
CA THR A 54 -9.06 -8.97 0.74
C THR A 54 -9.93 -7.73 0.89
N GLU A 55 -11.20 -7.94 1.23
CA GLU A 55 -12.11 -6.81 1.44
C GLU A 55 -11.71 -5.96 2.65
N GLU A 56 -11.28 -6.57 3.76
CA GLU A 56 -10.80 -5.83 4.92
C GLU A 56 -9.55 -5.01 4.59
N GLN A 57 -8.58 -5.62 3.89
CA GLN A 57 -7.35 -4.92 3.51
C GLN A 57 -7.62 -3.72 2.60
N ALA A 58 -8.47 -3.89 1.59
CA ALA A 58 -8.86 -2.80 0.71
C ALA A 58 -9.57 -1.68 1.49
N ARG A 59 -10.43 -2.05 2.46
CA ARG A 59 -11.14 -1.08 3.31
C ARG A 59 -10.17 -0.29 4.19
N GLU A 60 -9.24 -0.95 4.87
CA GLU A 60 -8.23 -0.26 5.69
C GLU A 60 -7.38 0.73 4.88
N ILE A 61 -6.97 0.34 3.67
CA ILE A 61 -6.20 1.23 2.79
C ILE A 61 -7.07 2.40 2.33
N MET A 62 -8.31 2.14 1.94
CA MET A 62 -9.24 3.20 1.52
C MET A 62 -9.55 4.15 2.68
N ASP A 63 -9.84 3.66 3.87
CA ASP A 63 -10.13 4.50 5.06
C ASP A 63 -8.95 5.41 5.43
N LYS A 64 -7.71 4.92 5.27
CA LYS A 64 -6.50 5.72 5.53
C LYS A 64 -6.28 6.83 4.51
N ASN A 65 -6.65 6.60 3.25
CA ASN A 65 -6.22 7.44 2.11
C ASN A 65 -7.37 8.20 1.41
N TRP A 66 -8.63 7.87 1.69
CA TRP A 66 -9.81 8.49 1.09
C TRP A 66 -10.40 9.58 2.00
N LYS A 67 -9.78 10.77 1.98
CA LYS A 67 -10.25 11.96 2.72
C LYS A 67 -10.94 12.97 1.84
#